data_AF-A0A3M5KS86-F1
#
_entry.id   AF-A0A3M5KS86-F1
#
_cell.length_a   1.000
_cell.length_b   1.000
_cell.length_c   1.000
_cell.angle_alpha   90.00
_cell.angle_beta   90.00
_cell.angle_gamma   90.00
#
_symmetry.space_group_name_H-M   'P 1'
#
loop_
_entity.id
_entity.type
_entity.pdbx_description
1 polymer ?
#
loop_
_entity_poly.entity_id
_entity_poly.type
_entity_poly.pdbx_seq_one_letter_code
_entity_poly.pdbx_strand_id
1 'polypeptide(L)'
;MCAAERHETTVFSCTYHSYNSFSTCRFPSSAPRRYHPRFLWGTYPMLNGLWLGFFVVATISALVQWLVGGNAGIFAAMVESIFAMAKLSVEVMVLLFGTLTLWLGFLRIAEKAGIVDWLAKVLGPLFLRLMPEVPPGHPALGLITLNFAANALGLDNAATPIGLKAMRSLQELNPSKTAASNAQILFLVLNASSLTLLPVTIFMYRAQQGAPDPTLVFLPILLATSVSTIVGLLSVAFMQRLRLWDPVVLAYLIPGALLLGTFMAFLGTLSAAALAGLSSILGNLTLFGL
;
A
#
# COMPACT_ATOMS: atom_id res chain seq x y z
N MET A 1 16.87 -43.45 13.60
CA MET A 1 17.29 -42.93 12.27
C MET A 1 16.01 -42.55 11.53
N CYS A 2 15.44 -41.37 11.81
CA CYS A 2 15.61 -40.10 11.07
C CYS A 2 15.38 -40.26 9.56
N ALA A 3 14.48 -39.55 8.87
CA ALA A 3 13.47 -38.56 9.21
C ALA A 3 12.53 -38.47 8.00
N ALA A 4 11.21 -38.41 8.18
CA ALA A 4 10.26 -38.08 7.12
C ALA A 4 8.92 -37.59 7.70
N GLU A 5 8.63 -36.32 7.41
CA GLU A 5 7.34 -35.67 7.17
C GLU A 5 6.03 -36.33 7.64
N ARG A 6 5.23 -35.54 8.39
CA ARG A 6 3.77 -35.35 8.22
C ARG A 6 3.29 -34.25 9.18
N HIS A 7 2.84 -33.11 8.65
CA HIS A 7 1.42 -32.74 8.53
C HIS A 7 0.62 -32.89 9.83
N GLU A 8 0.38 -31.78 10.53
CA GLU A 8 -0.80 -31.61 11.37
C GLU A 8 -1.76 -30.62 10.70
N THR A 9 -2.54 -31.18 9.78
CA THR A 9 -3.90 -30.75 9.52
C THR A 9 -4.70 -30.85 10.81
N THR A 10 -5.14 -29.72 11.36
CA THR A 10 -6.18 -29.63 12.38
C THR A 10 -7.51 -30.07 11.75
N VAL A 11 -7.70 -31.37 11.60
CA VAL A 11 -8.97 -31.98 11.21
C VAL A 11 -9.85 -32.04 12.47
N PHE A 12 -10.88 -31.20 12.52
CA PHE A 12 -12.01 -31.42 13.40
C PHE A 12 -12.72 -32.69 12.94
N SER A 13 -12.46 -33.81 13.63
CA SER A 13 -13.18 -35.06 13.41
C SER A 13 -14.22 -35.23 14.52
N CYS A 14 -15.44 -34.75 14.29
CA CYS A 14 -16.61 -35.12 15.09
C CYS A 14 -17.30 -36.29 14.39
N THR A 15 -16.92 -37.52 14.73
CA THR A 15 -17.67 -38.72 14.35
C THR A 15 -18.99 -38.76 15.12
N TYR A 16 -20.11 -38.62 14.40
CA TYR A 16 -21.45 -38.90 14.90
C TYR A 16 -21.62 -40.42 15.05
N HIS A 17 -21.75 -40.90 16.28
CA HIS A 17 -22.31 -42.21 16.55
C HIS A 17 -23.50 -42.09 17.51
N SER A 18 -24.56 -42.78 17.13
CA SER A 18 -25.89 -42.74 17.73
C SER A 18 -25.94 -43.54 19.05
N TYR A 19 -26.87 -43.15 19.92
CA TYR A 19 -27.32 -43.80 21.15
C TYR A 19 -26.39 -43.81 22.38
N ASN A 20 -26.76 -42.95 23.35
CA ASN A 20 -26.85 -43.25 24.78
C ASN A 20 -25.54 -43.59 25.53
N SER A 21 -24.77 -42.57 25.92
CA SER A 21 -24.02 -42.50 27.20
C SER A 21 -23.27 -41.16 27.32
N PHE A 22 -23.51 -40.44 28.42
CA PHE A 22 -22.71 -39.29 28.83
C PHE A 22 -21.33 -39.79 29.28
N SER A 23 -20.37 -39.83 28.34
CA SER A 23 -18.95 -40.07 28.66
C SER A 23 -18.19 -38.76 28.59
N THR A 24 -17.75 -38.31 29.77
CA THR A 24 -16.86 -37.19 30.03
C THR A 24 -15.72 -37.07 29.01
N CYS A 25 -15.73 -36.01 28.19
CA CYS A 25 -14.58 -35.60 27.38
C CYS A 25 -13.46 -35.13 28.33
N ARG A 26 -12.43 -35.96 28.47
CA ARG A 26 -11.23 -35.65 29.24
C ARG A 26 -10.33 -34.75 28.39
N PHE A 27 -10.30 -33.45 28.71
CA PHE A 27 -9.35 -32.51 28.11
C PHE A 27 -7.92 -32.96 28.40
N PRO A 28 -6.99 -32.98 27.42
CA PRO A 28 -5.57 -33.09 27.72
C PRO A 28 -5.15 -31.80 28.46
N SER A 29 -4.77 -31.94 29.73
CA SER A 29 -4.25 -30.86 30.57
C SER A 29 -2.82 -30.52 30.15
N SER A 30 -2.65 -29.85 29.02
CA SER A 30 -1.44 -29.07 28.74
C SER A 30 -1.71 -27.64 29.20
N ALA A 31 -1.14 -27.28 30.35
CA ALA A 31 -1.22 -25.92 30.88
C ALA A 31 -0.79 -24.92 29.78
N PRO A 32 -1.60 -23.90 29.46
CA PRO A 32 -1.15 -22.86 28.56
C PRO A 32 0.01 -22.14 29.25
N ARG A 33 1.18 -22.08 28.61
CA ARG A 33 2.26 -21.20 29.05
C ARG A 33 1.64 -19.82 29.18
N ARG A 34 1.61 -19.28 30.41
CA ARG A 34 1.15 -17.93 30.69
C ARG A 34 1.99 -16.97 29.85
N TYR A 35 1.43 -16.54 28.73
CA TYR A 35 1.89 -15.34 28.05
C TYR A 35 1.49 -14.21 28.99
N HIS A 36 2.41 -13.75 29.82
CA HIS A 36 2.26 -12.44 30.43
C HIS A 36 2.26 -11.44 29.27
N PRO A 37 1.17 -10.71 28.99
CA PRO A 37 1.31 -9.53 28.17
C PRO A 37 2.12 -8.58 29.04
N ARG A 38 3.44 -8.51 28.81
CA ARG A 38 4.18 -7.30 29.14
C ARG A 38 3.46 -6.22 28.34
N PHE A 39 2.63 -5.46 29.05
CA PHE A 39 1.98 -4.27 28.55
C PHE A 39 3.12 -3.33 28.13
N LEU A 40 3.41 -3.31 26.83
CA LEU A 40 4.50 -2.55 26.23
C LEU A 40 4.11 -1.07 26.22
N TRP A 41 4.09 -0.42 27.39
CA TRP A 41 4.10 1.04 27.55
C TRP A 41 5.49 1.61 27.20
N GLY A 42 6.10 1.21 26.08
CA GLY A 42 7.55 1.37 25.93
C GLY A 42 8.13 1.65 24.55
N THR A 43 7.35 1.77 23.48
CA THR A 43 7.95 1.83 22.12
C THR A 43 7.27 2.76 21.13
N TYR A 44 7.00 4.03 21.50
CA TYR A 44 7.03 5.11 20.49
C TYR A 44 7.65 6.42 21.04
N PRO A 45 8.86 6.41 21.64
CA PRO A 45 9.51 7.64 22.09
C PRO A 45 9.64 8.69 20.97
N MET A 46 9.78 8.23 19.71
CA MET A 46 9.86 9.11 18.54
C MET A 46 8.53 9.81 18.21
N LEU A 47 7.38 9.12 18.30
CA LEU A 47 6.08 9.73 17.98
C LEU A 47 5.66 10.72 19.06
N ASN A 48 5.85 10.37 20.33
CA ASN A 48 5.57 11.27 21.45
C ASN A 48 6.46 12.52 21.38
N GLY A 49 7.73 12.36 20.98
CA GLY A 49 8.64 13.48 20.75
C GLY A 49 8.21 14.37 19.58
N LEU A 50 7.74 13.79 18.48
CA LEU A 50 7.24 14.55 17.31
C LEU A 50 5.99 15.37 17.64
N TRP A 51 5.02 14.78 18.35
CA TRP A 51 3.83 15.50 18.82
C TRP A 51 4.17 16.62 19.77
N LEU A 52 5.04 16.36 20.75
CA LEU A 52 5.53 17.40 21.66
C LEU A 52 6.20 18.54 20.86
N GLY A 53 7.00 18.19 19.84
CA GLY A 53 7.60 19.15 18.93
C GLY A 53 6.58 20.05 18.24
N PHE A 54 5.50 19.48 17.68
CA PHE A 54 4.44 20.28 17.06
C PHE A 54 3.75 21.22 18.05
N PHE A 55 3.44 20.77 19.27
CA PHE A 55 2.85 21.63 20.29
C PHE A 55 3.79 22.76 20.70
N VAL A 56 5.07 22.46 20.95
CA VAL A 56 6.07 23.47 21.33
C VAL A 56 6.25 24.51 20.22
N VAL A 57 6.40 24.09 18.97
CA VAL A 57 6.54 25.00 17.83
C VAL A 57 5.29 25.85 17.65
N ALA A 58 4.09 25.27 17.79
CA ALA A 58 2.83 26.02 17.72
C ALA A 58 2.73 27.06 18.85
N THR A 59 3.06 26.68 20.09
CA THR A 59 3.06 27.60 21.24
C THR A 59 4.06 28.74 21.05
N ILE A 60 5.30 28.45 20.65
CA ILE A 60 6.30 29.50 20.39
C ILE A 60 5.82 30.42 19.28
N SER A 61 5.28 29.87 18.19
CA SER A 61 4.77 30.67 17.06
C SER A 61 3.62 31.59 17.47
N ALA A 62 2.70 31.10 18.32
CA ALA A 62 1.61 31.89 18.87
C ALA A 62 2.12 33.02 19.79
N LEU A 63 3.08 32.72 20.66
CA LEU A 63 3.69 33.69 21.56
C LEU A 63 4.45 34.78 20.79
N VAL A 64 5.20 34.43 19.74
CA VAL A 64 5.90 35.42 18.90
C VAL A 64 4.89 36.31 18.18
N GLN A 65 3.85 35.74 17.57
CA GLN A 65 2.82 36.54 16.90
C GLN A 65 2.05 37.47 17.86
N TRP A 66 1.82 37.02 19.09
CA TRP A 66 1.16 37.84 20.10
C TRP A 66 2.08 38.93 20.66
N LEU A 67 3.28 38.58 21.15
CA LEU A 67 4.18 39.48 21.88
C LEU A 67 4.99 40.40 20.98
N VAL A 68 5.43 39.91 19.80
CA VAL A 68 6.25 40.69 18.85
C VAL A 68 5.37 41.24 17.73
N GLY A 69 4.40 40.46 17.25
CA GLY A 69 3.51 40.84 16.15
C GLY A 69 2.27 41.61 16.57
N GLY A 70 1.98 41.75 17.88
CA GLY A 70 0.79 42.44 18.39
C GLY A 70 -0.55 41.77 18.06
N ASN A 71 -0.54 40.54 17.53
CA ASN A 71 -1.75 39.84 17.08
C ASN A 71 -2.37 39.03 18.22
N ALA A 72 -3.19 39.67 19.06
CA ALA A 72 -3.93 38.98 20.12
C ALA A 72 -4.99 38.00 19.58
N GLY A 73 -5.44 38.17 18.33
CA GLY A 73 -6.41 37.29 17.67
C GLY A 73 -5.86 35.90 17.32
N ILE A 74 -4.54 35.69 17.42
CA ILE A 74 -3.90 34.41 17.05
C ILE A 74 -4.45 33.22 17.84
N PHE A 75 -4.76 33.41 19.13
CA PHE A 75 -5.29 32.34 19.97
C PHE A 75 -6.72 31.94 19.55
N ALA A 76 -7.55 32.91 19.16
CA ALA A 76 -8.90 32.63 18.65
C ALA A 76 -8.83 31.88 17.31
N ALA A 77 -7.97 32.35 16.39
CA ALA A 77 -7.76 31.69 15.09
C ALA A 77 -7.21 30.25 15.24
N MET A 78 -6.34 30.00 16.23
CA MET A 78 -5.88 28.66 16.55
C MET A 78 -7.02 27.75 17.02
N VAL A 79 -7.89 28.22 17.92
CA VAL A 79 -9.04 27.46 18.40
C VAL A 79 -10.00 27.15 17.26
N GLU A 80 -10.30 28.14 16.42
CA GLU A 80 -11.13 27.95 15.22
C GLU A 80 -10.51 26.90 14.27
N SER A 81 -9.20 26.98 14.04
CA SER A 81 -8.47 26.00 13.21
C SER A 81 -8.57 24.58 13.76
N ILE A 82 -8.54 24.40 15.09
CA ILE A 82 -8.73 23.07 15.71
C ILE A 82 -10.11 22.50 15.38
N PHE A 83 -11.17 23.31 15.52
CA PHE A 83 -12.54 22.87 15.20
C PHE A 83 -12.72 22.60 13.69
N ALA A 84 -12.16 23.46 12.84
CA ALA A 84 -12.19 23.27 11.39
C ALA A 84 -11.50 21.96 10.97
N MET A 85 -10.32 21.68 11.54
CA MET A 85 -9.58 20.43 11.27
C MET A 85 -10.29 19.19 11.83
N ALA A 86 -10.99 19.32 12.96
CA ALA A 86 -11.83 18.24 13.49
C ALA A 86 -12.97 17.89 12.53
N LYS A 87 -13.67 18.89 11.98
CA LYS A 87 -14.71 18.68 10.97
C LYS A 87 -14.14 18.04 9.69
N LEU A 88 -13.04 18.60 9.16
CA LEU A 88 -12.37 18.06 7.99
C LEU A 88 -11.96 16.59 8.19
N SER A 89 -11.45 16.24 9.38
CA SER A 89 -11.08 14.86 9.71
C SER A 89 -12.25 13.89 9.59
N VAL A 90 -13.44 14.29 10.06
CA VAL A 90 -14.66 13.46 9.95
C VAL A 90 -15.10 13.31 8.49
N GLU A 91 -15.07 14.39 7.71
CA GLU A 91 -15.41 14.35 6.28
C GLU A 91 -14.48 13.40 5.52
N VAL A 92 -13.18 13.47 5.78
CA VAL A 92 -12.17 12.58 5.19
C VAL A 92 -12.39 11.14 5.64
N MET A 93 -12.70 10.89 6.93
CA MET A 93 -12.99 9.54 7.42
C MET A 93 -14.18 8.89 6.70
N VAL A 94 -15.28 9.62 6.50
CA VAL A 94 -16.47 9.11 5.80
C VAL A 94 -16.14 8.78 4.34
N LEU A 95 -15.43 9.67 3.65
CA LEU A 95 -14.96 9.44 2.28
C LEU A 95 -14.11 8.17 2.19
N LEU A 96 -13.07 8.08 3.02
CA LEU A 96 -12.16 6.92 3.04
C LEU A 96 -12.90 5.63 3.39
N PHE A 97 -13.84 5.65 4.33
CA PHE A 97 -14.62 4.47 4.69
C PHE A 97 -15.41 3.91 3.50
N GLY A 98 -16.15 4.77 2.79
CA GLY A 98 -16.93 4.35 1.63
C GLY A 98 -16.03 3.83 0.50
N THR A 99 -14.99 4.58 0.16
CA THR A 99 -14.08 4.23 -0.93
C THR A 99 -13.28 2.95 -0.64
N LEU A 100 -12.72 2.78 0.57
CA LEU A 100 -11.96 1.58 0.94
C LEU A 100 -12.86 0.34 0.96
N THR A 101 -14.10 0.47 1.43
CA THR A 101 -15.07 -0.65 1.45
C THR A 101 -15.37 -1.12 0.03
N LEU A 102 -15.56 -0.19 -0.91
CA LEU A 102 -15.78 -0.51 -2.32
C LEU A 102 -14.59 -1.25 -2.93
N TRP A 103 -13.38 -0.71 -2.78
CA TRP A 103 -12.18 -1.31 -3.36
C TRP A 103 -11.83 -2.67 -2.76
N LEU A 104 -12.02 -2.86 -1.45
CA LEU A 104 -11.88 -4.17 -0.82
C LEU A 104 -12.94 -5.17 -1.32
N GLY A 105 -14.14 -4.69 -1.67
CA GLY A 105 -15.17 -5.47 -2.35
C GLY A 105 -14.70 -5.95 -3.73
N PHE A 106 -14.23 -5.04 -4.59
CA PHE A 106 -13.68 -5.40 -5.90
C PHE A 106 -12.47 -6.33 -5.80
N LEU A 107 -11.56 -6.08 -4.84
CA LEU A 107 -10.43 -6.97 -4.58
C LEU A 107 -10.91 -8.40 -4.27
N ARG A 108 -11.94 -8.55 -3.43
CA ARG A 108 -12.52 -9.87 -3.12
C ARG A 108 -13.14 -10.53 -4.34
N ILE A 109 -13.74 -9.77 -5.26
CA ILE A 109 -14.26 -10.30 -6.52
C ILE A 109 -13.09 -10.75 -7.40
N ALA A 110 -12.06 -9.94 -7.56
CA ALA A 110 -10.87 -10.26 -8.35
C ALA A 110 -10.11 -11.49 -7.83
N GLU A 111 -10.04 -11.66 -6.51
CA GLU A 111 -9.50 -12.86 -5.86
C GLU A 111 -10.33 -14.10 -6.21
N LYS A 112 -11.67 -14.01 -6.07
CA LYS A 112 -12.57 -15.13 -6.41
C LYS A 112 -12.61 -15.44 -7.90
N ALA A 113 -12.37 -14.45 -8.76
CA ALA A 113 -12.29 -14.60 -10.20
C ALA A 113 -10.92 -15.16 -10.67
N GLY A 114 -9.96 -15.36 -9.76
CA GLY A 114 -8.63 -15.89 -10.08
C GLY A 114 -7.71 -14.90 -10.79
N ILE A 115 -8.07 -13.61 -10.85
CA ILE A 115 -7.25 -12.55 -11.47
C ILE A 115 -5.94 -12.41 -10.70
N VAL A 116 -5.99 -12.46 -9.37
CA VAL A 116 -4.81 -12.36 -8.51
C VAL A 116 -3.85 -13.54 -8.76
N ASP A 117 -4.38 -14.75 -8.90
CA ASP A 117 -3.58 -15.95 -9.20
C ASP A 117 -2.99 -15.89 -10.61
N TRP A 118 -3.75 -15.37 -11.58
CA TRP A 118 -3.27 -15.18 -12.94
C TRP A 118 -2.12 -14.16 -12.99
N LEU A 119 -2.26 -13.02 -12.33
CA LEU A 119 -1.19 -12.02 -12.21
C LEU A 119 0.04 -12.58 -11.51
N ALA A 120 -0.14 -13.35 -10.44
CA ALA A 120 0.95 -14.03 -9.73
C ALA A 120 1.72 -15.00 -10.64
N LYS A 121 1.05 -15.65 -11.60
CA LYS A 121 1.70 -16.53 -12.60
C LYS A 121 2.45 -15.73 -13.66
N VAL A 122 1.85 -14.65 -14.17
CA VAL A 122 2.46 -13.83 -15.24
C VAL A 122 3.71 -13.10 -14.76
N LEU A 123 3.68 -12.52 -13.55
CA LEU A 123 4.83 -11.83 -12.97
C LEU A 123 5.66 -12.70 -12.01
N GLY A 124 5.27 -13.96 -11.81
CA GLY A 124 5.99 -14.93 -11.00
C GLY A 124 7.48 -15.03 -11.35
N PRO A 125 7.86 -15.21 -12.64
CA PRO A 125 9.26 -15.30 -13.04
C PRO A 125 10.10 -14.07 -12.67
N LEU A 126 9.51 -12.87 -12.77
CA LEU A 126 10.17 -11.62 -12.38
C LEU A 126 10.35 -11.54 -10.86
N PHE A 127 9.27 -11.73 -10.11
CA PHE A 127 9.33 -11.60 -8.65
C PHE A 127 10.10 -12.73 -7.96
N LEU A 128 10.21 -13.92 -8.55
CA LEU A 128 11.09 -14.96 -8.02
C LEU A 128 12.57 -14.55 -8.06
N ARG A 129 12.96 -13.67 -8.99
CA ARG A 129 14.33 -13.13 -9.06
C ARG A 129 14.52 -11.90 -8.19
N LEU A 130 13.50 -11.04 -8.09
CA LEU A 130 13.55 -9.82 -7.28
C LEU A 130 13.27 -10.06 -5.80
N MET A 131 12.49 -11.08 -5.47
CA MET A 131 12.05 -11.46 -4.12
C MET A 131 12.26 -12.97 -3.91
N PRO A 132 13.52 -13.45 -3.86
CA PRO A 132 13.83 -14.88 -3.78
C PRO A 132 13.31 -15.57 -2.51
N GLU A 133 12.97 -14.79 -1.49
CA GLU A 133 12.40 -15.27 -0.21
C GLU A 133 10.91 -15.64 -0.32
N VAL A 134 10.22 -15.26 -1.40
CA VAL A 134 8.79 -15.52 -1.58
C VAL A 134 8.59 -16.79 -2.43
N PRO A 135 7.87 -17.81 -1.93
CA PRO A 135 7.64 -19.04 -2.69
C PRO A 135 6.90 -18.81 -4.02
N PRO A 136 7.17 -19.62 -5.06
CA PRO A 136 6.42 -19.58 -6.31
C PRO A 136 4.93 -19.80 -6.06
N GLY A 137 4.08 -18.98 -6.70
CA GLY A 137 2.63 -19.10 -6.58
C GLY A 137 2.04 -18.59 -5.25
N HIS A 138 2.85 -17.95 -4.40
CA HIS A 138 2.33 -17.34 -3.18
C HIS A 138 1.42 -16.13 -3.52
N PRO A 139 0.25 -15.98 -2.87
CA PRO A 139 -0.72 -14.91 -3.18
C PRO A 139 -0.15 -13.50 -3.00
N ALA A 140 0.89 -13.33 -2.17
CA ALA A 140 1.62 -12.07 -2.02
C ALA A 140 2.04 -11.47 -3.37
N LEU A 141 2.50 -12.29 -4.33
CA LEU A 141 2.95 -11.81 -5.63
C LEU A 141 1.81 -11.19 -6.45
N GLY A 142 0.63 -11.80 -6.42
CA GLY A 142 -0.56 -11.27 -7.07
C GLY A 142 -1.04 -9.97 -6.43
N LEU A 143 -1.05 -9.90 -5.09
CA LEU A 143 -1.45 -8.70 -4.35
C LEU A 143 -0.48 -7.52 -4.59
N ILE A 144 0.83 -7.77 -4.63
CA ILE A 144 1.86 -6.78 -4.97
C ILE A 144 1.63 -6.25 -6.38
N THR A 145 1.43 -7.16 -7.34
CA THR A 145 1.18 -6.81 -8.74
C THR A 145 -0.06 -5.94 -8.89
N LEU A 146 -1.15 -6.34 -8.24
CA LEU A 146 -2.41 -5.61 -8.29
C LEU A 146 -2.30 -4.24 -7.62
N ASN A 147 -1.55 -4.12 -6.52
CA ASN A 147 -1.29 -2.84 -5.89
C ASN A 147 -0.45 -1.91 -6.80
N PHE A 148 0.61 -2.41 -7.45
CA PHE A 148 1.38 -1.61 -8.41
C PHE A 148 0.52 -1.20 -9.62
N ALA A 149 -0.36 -2.07 -10.12
CA ALA A 149 -1.28 -1.74 -11.19
C ALA A 149 -2.28 -0.64 -10.76
N ALA A 150 -2.83 -0.74 -9.54
CA ALA A 150 -3.72 0.29 -9.00
C ALA A 150 -3.03 1.66 -8.86
N ASN A 151 -1.80 1.69 -8.32
CA ASN A 151 -0.99 2.91 -8.24
C ASN A 151 -0.67 3.48 -9.64
N ALA A 152 -0.29 2.62 -10.59
CA ALA A 152 0.02 3.03 -11.96
C ALA A 152 -1.19 3.68 -12.66
N LEU A 153 -2.40 3.15 -12.43
CA LEU A 153 -3.65 3.69 -12.98
C LEU A 153 -4.20 4.91 -12.23
N GLY A 154 -3.53 5.38 -11.16
CA GLY A 154 -4.01 6.50 -10.34
C GLY A 154 -5.21 6.15 -9.45
N LEU A 155 -5.41 4.86 -9.18
CA LEU A 155 -6.43 4.35 -8.26
C LEU A 155 -5.86 4.26 -6.83
N ASP A 156 -5.27 5.34 -6.33
CA ASP A 156 -4.50 5.38 -5.07
C ASP A 156 -5.33 4.94 -3.85
N ASN A 157 -6.62 5.28 -3.87
CA ASN A 157 -7.59 4.87 -2.85
C ASN A 157 -7.85 3.35 -2.85
N ALA A 158 -7.65 2.68 -3.99
CA ALA A 158 -7.71 1.22 -4.10
C ALA A 158 -6.38 0.58 -3.70
N ALA A 159 -5.26 1.20 -4.05
CA ALA A 159 -3.94 0.63 -3.87
C ALA A 159 -3.58 0.43 -2.39
N THR A 160 -3.87 1.40 -1.53
CA THR A 160 -3.53 1.34 -0.09
C THR A 160 -4.05 0.08 0.63
N PRO A 161 -5.35 -0.28 0.57
CA PRO A 161 -5.85 -1.49 1.23
C PRO A 161 -5.28 -2.78 0.62
N ILE A 162 -5.08 -2.81 -0.70
CA ILE A 162 -4.44 -3.94 -1.39
C ILE A 162 -2.99 -4.09 -0.91
N GLY A 163 -2.28 -2.97 -0.77
CA GLY A 163 -0.89 -2.93 -0.32
C GLY A 163 -0.71 -3.36 1.14
N LEU A 164 -1.64 -2.97 2.03
CA LEU A 164 -1.65 -3.48 3.41
C LEU A 164 -1.91 -5.00 3.45
N LYS A 165 -2.77 -5.53 2.58
CA LYS A 165 -2.99 -6.98 2.45
C LYS A 165 -1.75 -7.69 1.92
N ALA A 166 -1.07 -7.11 0.91
CA ALA A 166 0.21 -7.60 0.40
C ALA A 166 1.29 -7.63 1.49
N MET A 167 1.42 -6.55 2.26
CA MET A 167 2.39 -6.44 3.35
C MET A 167 2.14 -7.47 4.45
N ARG A 168 0.87 -7.71 4.82
CA ARG A 168 0.50 -8.78 5.75
C ARG A 168 0.86 -10.17 5.20
N SER A 169 0.60 -10.43 3.93
CA SER A 169 0.95 -11.70 3.28
C SER A 169 2.48 -11.91 3.22
N LEU A 170 3.27 -10.85 2.99
CA LEU A 170 4.73 -10.92 3.10
C LEU A 170 5.20 -11.12 4.55
N GLN A 171 4.49 -10.55 5.53
CA GLN A 171 4.81 -10.69 6.95
C GLN A 171 4.60 -12.13 7.46
N GLU A 172 3.67 -12.90 6.87
CA GLU A 172 3.48 -14.32 7.18
C GLU A 172 4.71 -15.18 6.83
N LEU A 173 5.46 -14.77 5.81
CA LEU A 173 6.70 -15.41 5.37
C LEU A 173 7.93 -14.90 6.14
N ASN A 174 7.80 -13.78 6.85
CA ASN A 174 8.92 -13.14 7.51
C ASN A 174 9.23 -13.82 8.86
N PRO A 175 10.44 -14.38 9.06
CA PRO A 175 10.83 -14.99 10.34
C PRO A 175 10.91 -13.98 11.50
N SER A 176 11.07 -12.69 11.20
CA SER A 176 11.10 -11.61 12.19
C SER A 176 9.78 -10.84 12.24
N LYS A 177 9.24 -10.64 13.44
CA LYS A 177 8.04 -9.80 13.65
C LYS A 177 8.34 -8.31 13.74
N THR A 178 9.60 -7.94 13.94
CA THR A 178 10.02 -6.56 14.25
C THR A 178 10.99 -5.96 13.23
N ALA A 179 11.54 -6.78 12.32
CA ALA A 179 12.41 -6.33 11.24
C ALA A 179 11.77 -6.69 9.89
N ALA A 180 11.81 -5.75 8.94
CA ALA A 180 11.28 -5.98 7.60
C ALA A 180 12.17 -6.96 6.82
N SER A 181 11.54 -7.88 6.07
CA SER A 181 12.25 -8.78 5.14
C SER A 181 12.68 -8.05 3.87
N ASN A 182 13.55 -8.67 3.07
CA ASN A 182 14.02 -8.06 1.82
C ASN A 182 12.87 -7.82 0.84
N ALA A 183 11.91 -8.76 0.77
CA ALA A 183 10.70 -8.61 -0.03
C ALA A 183 9.82 -7.45 0.44
N GLN A 184 9.67 -7.26 1.76
CA GLN A 184 8.92 -6.13 2.33
C GLN A 184 9.61 -4.79 2.04
N ILE A 185 10.94 -4.71 2.16
CA ILE A 185 11.71 -3.51 1.85
C ILE A 185 11.56 -3.15 0.37
N LEU A 186 11.73 -4.12 -0.54
CA LEU A 186 11.57 -3.89 -1.97
C LEU A 186 10.16 -3.42 -2.31
N PHE A 187 9.13 -4.10 -1.78
CA PHE A 187 7.74 -3.72 -2.00
C PHE A 187 7.46 -2.30 -1.48
N LEU A 188 7.94 -1.96 -0.28
CA LEU A 188 7.74 -0.66 0.32
C LEU A 188 8.44 0.46 -0.46
N VAL A 189 9.68 0.26 -0.89
CA VAL A 189 10.43 1.27 -1.66
C VAL A 189 9.77 1.53 -3.00
N LEU A 190 9.36 0.48 -3.72
CA LEU A 190 8.66 0.63 -5.00
C LEU A 190 7.26 1.22 -4.84
N ASN A 191 6.57 0.96 -3.72
CA ASN A 191 5.31 1.65 -3.41
C ASN A 191 5.53 3.13 -3.10
N ALA A 192 6.57 3.45 -2.32
CA ALA A 192 6.88 4.83 -1.96
C ALA A 192 7.33 5.66 -3.17
N SER A 193 7.97 5.04 -4.17
CA SER A 193 8.31 5.71 -5.42
C SER A 193 7.12 5.94 -6.35
N SER A 194 6.01 5.19 -6.13
CA SER A 194 4.65 5.39 -6.66
C SER A 194 4.61 5.92 -8.09
N LEU A 195 5.04 5.10 -9.06
CA LEU A 195 4.89 5.41 -10.48
C LEU A 195 3.40 5.55 -10.82
N THR A 196 2.94 6.78 -11.07
CA THR A 196 1.56 7.08 -11.44
C THR A 196 1.50 7.56 -12.88
N LEU A 197 0.87 6.78 -13.76
CA LEU A 197 0.75 7.10 -15.18
C LEU A 197 -0.29 8.17 -15.46
N LEU A 198 -1.38 8.19 -14.69
CA LEU A 198 -2.49 9.12 -14.85
C LEU A 198 -2.91 9.67 -13.47
N PRO A 199 -2.39 10.85 -13.05
CA PRO A 199 -2.66 11.41 -11.73
C PRO A 199 -4.02 12.13 -11.68
N VAL A 200 -5.10 11.40 -11.97
CA VAL A 200 -6.47 11.93 -12.11
C VAL A 200 -6.95 12.62 -10.84
N THR A 201 -6.62 12.07 -9.66
CA THR A 201 -6.94 12.64 -8.35
C THR A 201 -6.32 14.02 -8.16
N ILE A 202 -5.07 14.21 -8.60
CA ILE A 202 -4.37 15.49 -8.54
C ILE A 202 -4.98 16.50 -9.51
N PHE A 203 -5.37 16.09 -10.72
CA PHE A 203 -6.09 16.96 -11.64
C PHE A 203 -7.42 17.43 -11.05
N MET A 204 -8.17 16.52 -10.43
CA MET A 204 -9.43 16.85 -9.77
C MET A 204 -9.23 17.85 -8.64
N TYR A 205 -8.25 17.63 -7.75
CA TYR A 205 -7.96 18.58 -6.67
C TYR A 205 -7.55 19.95 -7.19
N ARG A 206 -6.72 20.00 -8.24
CA ARG A 206 -6.33 21.26 -8.87
C ARG A 206 -7.52 21.98 -9.49
N ALA A 207 -8.42 21.27 -10.17
CA ALA A 207 -9.64 21.85 -10.72
C ALA A 207 -10.57 22.39 -9.61
N GLN A 208 -10.75 21.64 -8.52
CA GLN A 208 -11.55 22.08 -7.37
C GLN A 208 -10.99 23.32 -6.68
N GLN A 209 -9.67 23.48 -6.66
CA GLN A 209 -8.98 24.66 -6.13
C GLN A 209 -8.86 25.80 -7.15
N GLY A 210 -9.53 25.70 -8.31
CA GLY A 210 -9.61 26.76 -9.31
C GLY A 210 -8.36 26.92 -10.18
N ALA A 211 -7.54 25.88 -10.33
CA ALA A 211 -6.34 25.95 -11.18
C ALA A 211 -6.73 26.22 -12.65
N PRO A 212 -6.12 27.22 -13.32
CA PRO A 212 -6.42 27.56 -14.73
C PRO A 212 -6.16 26.40 -15.69
N ASP A 213 -5.10 25.63 -15.42
CA ASP A 213 -4.80 24.37 -16.10
C ASP A 213 -4.42 23.31 -15.04
N PRO A 214 -5.37 22.43 -14.71
CA PRO A 214 -5.13 21.34 -13.76
C PRO A 214 -4.08 20.33 -14.23
N THR A 215 -3.81 20.24 -15.54
CA THR A 215 -2.98 19.19 -16.14
C THR A 215 -1.51 19.56 -16.29
N LEU A 216 -1.12 20.83 -16.09
CA LEU A 216 0.29 21.28 -16.21
C LEU A 216 1.29 20.47 -15.37
N VAL A 217 0.83 19.89 -14.27
CA VAL A 217 1.67 19.07 -13.38
C VAL A 217 1.91 17.65 -13.90
N PHE A 218 1.22 17.24 -14.97
CA PHE A 218 1.24 15.89 -15.49
C PHE A 218 2.65 15.40 -15.85
N LEU A 219 3.31 16.09 -16.78
CA LEU A 219 4.62 15.67 -17.26
C LEU A 219 5.70 15.71 -16.15
N PRO A 220 5.75 16.75 -15.29
CA PRO A 220 6.61 16.73 -14.10
C PRO A 220 6.38 15.55 -13.16
N ILE A 221 5.12 15.21 -12.84
CA ILE A 221 4.79 14.07 -11.97
C ILE A 221 5.27 12.75 -12.59
N LEU A 222 4.97 12.55 -13.87
CA LEU A 222 5.31 11.35 -14.61
C LEU A 222 6.83 11.12 -14.68
N LEU A 223 7.60 12.17 -14.97
CA LEU A 223 9.06 12.11 -14.98
C LEU A 223 9.63 11.89 -13.57
N ALA A 224 9.16 12.65 -12.58
CA ALA A 224 9.65 12.55 -11.21
C ALA A 224 9.43 11.16 -10.61
N THR A 225 8.23 10.59 -10.79
CA THR A 225 7.89 9.25 -10.26
C THR A 225 8.61 8.12 -11.01
N SER A 226 8.88 8.29 -12.31
CA SER A 226 9.70 7.36 -13.09
C SER A 226 11.14 7.31 -12.60
N VAL A 227 11.75 8.50 -12.46
CA VAL A 227 13.13 8.60 -11.94
C VAL A 227 13.19 8.06 -10.52
N SER A 228 12.23 8.42 -9.66
CA SER A 228 12.13 7.90 -8.29
C SER A 228 12.04 6.37 -8.26
N THR A 229 11.24 5.77 -9.13
CA THR A 229 11.07 4.31 -9.19
C THR A 229 12.34 3.60 -9.68
N ILE A 230 13.01 4.15 -10.69
CA ILE A 230 14.30 3.61 -11.16
C ILE A 230 15.34 3.71 -10.06
N VAL A 231 15.51 4.88 -9.43
CA VAL A 231 16.47 5.09 -8.35
C VAL A 231 16.16 4.20 -7.16
N GLY A 232 14.89 4.06 -6.78
CA GLY A 232 14.44 3.17 -5.70
C GLY A 232 14.78 1.70 -5.97
N LEU A 233 14.44 1.20 -7.17
CA LEU A 233 14.76 -0.16 -7.58
C LEU A 233 16.28 -0.41 -7.57
N LEU A 234 17.05 0.50 -8.16
CA LEU A 234 18.52 0.38 -8.22
C LEU A 234 19.14 0.43 -6.83
N SER A 235 18.65 1.29 -5.94
CA SER A 235 19.14 1.41 -4.56
C SER A 235 18.90 0.13 -3.77
N VAL A 236 17.69 -0.44 -3.86
CA VAL A 236 17.37 -1.72 -3.20
C VAL A 236 18.18 -2.86 -3.82
N ALA A 237 18.29 -2.91 -5.15
CA ALA A 237 19.07 -3.93 -5.83
C ALA A 237 20.55 -3.88 -5.45
N PHE A 238 21.13 -2.69 -5.32
CA PHE A 238 22.50 -2.52 -4.83
C PHE A 238 22.65 -3.01 -3.39
N MET A 239 21.75 -2.60 -2.48
CA MET A 239 21.84 -2.93 -1.06
C MET A 239 21.59 -4.42 -0.78
N GLN A 240 20.62 -5.02 -1.46
CA GLN A 240 20.26 -6.45 -1.35
C GLN A 240 21.08 -7.34 -2.30
N ARG A 241 21.97 -6.76 -3.12
CA ARG A 241 22.79 -7.45 -4.14
C ARG A 241 21.96 -8.29 -5.12
N LEU A 242 20.81 -7.75 -5.53
CA LEU A 242 19.95 -8.37 -6.54
C LEU A 242 20.64 -8.36 -7.91
N ARG A 243 20.51 -9.46 -8.65
CA ARG A 243 21.08 -9.60 -9.99
C ARG A 243 20.10 -9.04 -11.02
N LEU A 244 20.05 -7.71 -11.16
CA LEU A 244 19.20 -7.07 -12.19
C LEU A 244 19.61 -7.42 -13.62
N TRP A 245 20.86 -7.86 -13.82
CA TRP A 245 21.39 -8.34 -15.10
C TRP A 245 20.96 -9.77 -15.45
N ASP A 246 20.14 -10.41 -14.61
CA ASP A 246 19.56 -11.69 -14.93
C ASP A 246 18.71 -11.59 -16.21
N PRO A 247 18.87 -12.51 -17.19
CA PRO A 247 18.13 -12.45 -18.44
C PRO A 247 16.62 -12.39 -18.25
N VAL A 248 16.10 -13.05 -17.21
CA VAL A 248 14.66 -13.00 -16.89
C VAL A 248 14.28 -11.60 -16.41
N VAL A 249 15.07 -10.99 -15.52
CA VAL A 249 14.77 -9.64 -15.02
C VAL A 249 14.83 -8.63 -16.15
N LEU A 250 15.87 -8.69 -17.00
CA LEU A 250 16.00 -7.80 -18.16
C LEU A 250 14.88 -8.01 -19.18
N ALA A 251 14.42 -9.25 -19.40
CA ALA A 251 13.31 -9.55 -20.30
C ALA A 251 11.97 -8.92 -19.86
N TYR A 252 11.80 -8.60 -18.58
CA TYR A 252 10.62 -7.85 -18.11
C TYR A 252 10.92 -6.34 -18.02
N LEU A 253 12.08 -5.94 -17.50
CA LEU A 253 12.41 -4.53 -17.28
C LEU A 253 12.61 -3.76 -18.60
N ILE A 254 13.27 -4.34 -19.61
CA ILE A 254 13.53 -3.63 -20.88
C ILE A 254 12.23 -3.39 -21.64
N PRO A 255 11.38 -4.41 -21.94
CA PRO A 255 10.10 -4.15 -22.60
C PRO A 255 9.16 -3.29 -21.76
N GLY A 256 9.16 -3.46 -20.44
CA GLY A 256 8.38 -2.62 -19.53
C GLY A 256 8.80 -1.15 -19.60
N ALA A 257 10.10 -0.86 -19.55
CA ALA A 257 10.63 0.49 -19.66
C ALA A 257 10.39 1.09 -21.06
N LEU A 258 10.49 0.28 -22.12
CA LEU A 258 10.17 0.72 -23.48
C LEU A 258 8.70 1.04 -23.63
N LEU A 259 7.80 0.16 -23.19
CA LEU A 259 6.35 0.39 -23.22
C LEU A 259 5.97 1.62 -22.41
N LEU A 260 6.57 1.77 -21.22
CA LEU A 260 6.40 2.96 -20.40
C LEU A 260 6.87 4.20 -21.15
N GLY A 261 8.09 4.20 -21.67
CA GLY A 261 8.67 5.33 -22.40
C GLY A 261 7.88 5.71 -23.66
N THR A 262 7.41 4.73 -24.44
CA THR A 262 6.57 4.99 -25.62
C THR A 262 5.20 5.52 -25.22
N PHE A 263 4.60 5.00 -24.15
CA PHE A 263 3.34 5.50 -23.63
C PHE A 263 3.49 6.94 -23.10
N MET A 264 4.58 7.26 -22.39
CA MET A 264 4.88 8.61 -21.95
C MET A 264 5.09 9.57 -23.12
N ALA A 265 5.83 9.15 -24.15
CA ALA A 265 6.02 9.93 -25.36
C ALA A 265 4.67 10.20 -26.06
N PHE A 266 3.81 9.18 -26.17
CA PHE A 266 2.46 9.32 -26.70
C PHE A 266 1.62 10.31 -25.89
N LEU A 267 1.57 10.17 -24.56
CA LEU A 267 0.84 11.09 -23.69
C LEU A 267 1.40 12.52 -23.78
N GLY A 268 2.71 12.68 -24.00
CA GLY A 268 3.34 13.98 -24.25
C GLY A 268 2.91 14.65 -25.57
N THR A 269 2.36 13.89 -26.53
CA THR A 269 1.81 14.46 -27.78
C THR A 269 0.35 14.93 -27.67
N LEU A 270 -0.35 14.55 -26.60
CA LEU A 270 -1.76 14.85 -26.42
C LEU A 270 -1.98 16.21 -25.74
N SER A 271 -3.05 16.90 -26.11
CA SER A 271 -3.50 18.10 -25.40
C SER A 271 -4.11 17.77 -24.04
N ALA A 272 -4.12 18.75 -23.13
CA ALA A 272 -4.74 18.64 -21.80
C ALA A 272 -6.20 18.10 -21.87
N ALA A 273 -6.98 18.57 -22.84
CA ALA A 273 -8.36 18.14 -23.06
C ALA A 273 -8.45 16.67 -23.50
N ALA A 274 -7.54 16.21 -24.36
CA ALA A 274 -7.50 14.82 -24.82
C ALA A 274 -7.03 13.87 -23.69
N LEU A 275 -6.11 14.30 -22.83
CA LEU A 275 -5.68 13.54 -21.65
C LEU A 275 -6.81 13.31 -20.65
N ALA A 276 -7.61 14.35 -20.39
CA ALA A 276 -8.78 14.27 -19.53
C ALA A 276 -9.85 13.34 -20.11
N GLY A 277 -10.09 13.42 -21.43
CA GLY A 277 -11.01 12.52 -22.15
C GLY A 277 -10.56 11.05 -22.11
N LEU A 278 -9.29 10.78 -22.40
CA LEU A 278 -8.72 9.43 -22.35
C LEU A 278 -8.78 8.83 -20.94
N SER A 279 -8.45 9.62 -19.90
CA SER A 279 -8.51 9.16 -18.51
C SER A 279 -9.94 8.86 -18.06
N SER A 280 -10.91 9.70 -18.45
CA SER A 280 -12.33 9.48 -18.14
C SER A 280 -12.85 8.19 -18.79
N ILE A 281 -12.53 7.98 -20.08
CA ILE A 281 -12.94 6.76 -20.79
C ILE A 281 -12.27 5.51 -20.18
N LEU A 282 -10.96 5.54 -19.96
CA LEU A 282 -10.24 4.42 -19.37
C LEU A 282 -10.76 4.10 -17.96
N GLY A 283 -10.89 5.11 -17.10
CA GLY A 283 -11.38 4.96 -15.73
C GLY A 283 -12.81 4.40 -15.68
N ASN A 284 -13.71 4.96 -16.48
CA ASN A 284 -15.11 4.51 -16.54
C ASN A 284 -15.24 3.11 -17.15
N LEU A 285 -14.47 2.78 -18.19
CA LEU A 285 -14.46 1.43 -18.77
C LEU A 285 -13.88 0.39 -17.82
N THR A 286 -12.81 0.71 -17.08
CA THR A 286 -12.29 -0.21 -16.05
C THR A 286 -13.30 -0.45 -14.93
N LEU A 287 -14.07 0.57 -14.54
CA LEU A 287 -15.14 0.42 -13.53
C LEU A 287 -16.35 -0.33 -14.07
N PHE A 288 -16.67 -0.20 -15.36
CA PHE A 288 -17.81 -0.90 -15.98
C PHE A 288 -17.49 -2.35 -16.36
N GLY A 289 -16.22 -2.65 -16.63
CA GLY A 289 -15.74 -3.99 -16.98
C GLY A 289 -15.40 -4.90 -15.79
N LEU A 290 -15.32 -4.35 -14.58
CA LEU A 290 -15.17 -5.07 -13.30
C LEU A 290 -16.53 -5.50 -12.74
#